data_AF-A0A831XJY7-F1
#
_entry.id   AF-A0A831XJY7-F1
#
_cell.length_a   1.000
_cell.length_b   1.000
_cell.length_c   1.000
_cell.angle_alpha   90.00
_cell.angle_beta   90.00
_cell.angle_gamma   90.00
#
_symmetry.space_group_name_H-M   'P 1'
#
loop_
_entity.id
_entity.type
_entity.pdbx_description
1 polymer ?
#
loop_
_entity_poly.entity_id
_entity_poly.type
_entity_poly.pdbx_seq_one_letter_code
_entity_poly.pdbx_strand_id
1 'polypeptide(L)'
;YFSQLGAKTVYLLCTAGLNLFRNILPQFGADFEGIRFVSYWKCLLDTLESGELTPDKRFKGARIVVQDSCHAKLLEPDYAAVPRRVLRALGFEIVEAPQHGNDMVCCGIGGGFSHEASYSKGGMLRSQRACMANACNAGADFIGVYCSGCLQMLSVAKYVAWARTPVYHVIELLQEALGEEPARRHRKRALDFLRGTLLNQSTSSKRFRIPPIA
;
A
#
# COMPACT_ATOMS: atom_id res chain seq x y z
N TYR A 1 -13.48 -20.54 -1.77
CA TYR A 1 -13.81 -19.31 -2.51
C TYR A 1 -13.27 -19.33 -3.95
N PHE A 2 -11.95 -19.18 -4.21
CA PHE A 2 -11.45 -19.11 -5.60
C PHE A 2 -11.78 -20.35 -6.44
N SER A 3 -11.69 -21.55 -5.85
CA SER A 3 -12.12 -22.80 -6.49
C SER A 3 -13.62 -22.79 -6.85
N GLN A 4 -14.49 -22.26 -5.97
CA GLN A 4 -15.93 -22.11 -6.26
C GLN A 4 -16.21 -21.14 -7.42
N LEU A 5 -15.32 -20.15 -7.63
CA LEU A 5 -15.39 -19.24 -8.77
C LEU A 5 -14.78 -19.85 -10.06
N GLY A 6 -14.17 -21.04 -9.99
CA GLY A 6 -13.41 -21.62 -11.10
C GLY A 6 -12.19 -20.79 -11.51
N ALA A 7 -11.67 -19.95 -10.61
CA ALA A 7 -10.60 -19.01 -10.92
C ALA A 7 -9.25 -19.74 -11.10
N LYS A 8 -8.68 -19.68 -12.31
CA LYS A 8 -7.36 -20.24 -12.62
C LYS A 8 -6.22 -19.24 -12.40
N THR A 9 -6.50 -17.94 -12.55
CA THR A 9 -5.52 -16.88 -12.33
C THR A 9 -6.18 -15.74 -11.57
N VAL A 10 -5.50 -15.25 -10.53
CA VAL A 10 -5.96 -14.16 -9.68
C VAL A 10 -4.91 -13.06 -9.71
N TYR A 11 -5.28 -11.89 -10.23
CA TYR A 11 -4.42 -10.73 -10.31
C TYR A 11 -4.53 -9.91 -9.03
N LEU A 12 -3.39 -9.63 -8.41
CA LEU A 12 -3.32 -8.90 -7.15
C LEU A 12 -2.53 -7.61 -7.33
N LEU A 13 -3.22 -6.50 -7.08
CA LEU A 13 -2.66 -5.15 -7.08
C LEU A 13 -1.89 -4.87 -5.79
N CYS A 14 -2.40 -5.34 -4.64
CA CYS A 14 -1.77 -5.10 -3.35
C CYS A 14 -0.67 -6.15 -3.09
N THR A 15 0.54 -5.67 -2.80
CA THR A 15 1.68 -6.54 -2.43
C THR A 15 1.45 -7.36 -1.18
N ALA A 16 0.71 -6.83 -0.19
CA ALA A 16 0.34 -7.60 1.01
C ALA A 16 -0.55 -8.79 0.66
N GLY A 17 -1.55 -8.59 -0.21
CA GLY A 17 -2.40 -9.68 -0.70
C GLY A 17 -1.61 -10.70 -1.51
N LEU A 18 -0.74 -10.25 -2.41
CA LEU A 18 0.11 -11.14 -3.20
C LEU A 18 0.99 -12.04 -2.32
N ASN A 19 1.67 -11.46 -1.33
CA ASN A 19 2.48 -12.19 -0.37
C ASN A 19 1.63 -13.13 0.51
N LEU A 20 0.45 -12.68 0.94
CA LEU A 20 -0.47 -13.47 1.75
C LEU A 20 -0.87 -14.77 1.04
N PHE A 21 -1.34 -14.68 -0.20
CA PHE A 21 -1.82 -15.86 -0.95
C PHE A 21 -0.68 -16.76 -1.44
N ARG A 22 0.46 -16.19 -1.87
CA ARG A 22 1.58 -16.99 -2.40
C ARG A 22 2.42 -17.64 -1.31
N ASN A 23 2.75 -16.89 -0.26
CA ASN A 23 3.81 -17.28 0.66
C ASN A 23 3.28 -17.65 2.03
N ILE A 24 2.24 -16.97 2.54
CA ILE A 24 1.79 -17.13 3.94
C ILE A 24 0.74 -18.23 4.06
N LEU A 25 -0.43 -18.07 3.44
CA LEU A 25 -1.57 -18.97 3.65
C LEU A 25 -1.29 -20.45 3.31
N PRO A 26 -0.46 -20.80 2.29
CA PRO A 26 -0.10 -22.20 2.05
C PRO A 26 0.60 -22.86 3.26
N GLN A 27 1.38 -22.11 4.04
CA GLN A 27 2.01 -22.63 5.27
C GLN A 27 1.01 -22.99 6.36
N PHE A 28 -0.23 -22.47 6.26
CA PHE A 28 -1.33 -22.74 7.18
C PHE A 28 -2.38 -23.69 6.58
N GLY A 29 -2.02 -24.44 5.54
CA GLY A 29 -2.88 -25.46 4.94
C GLY A 29 -3.91 -24.94 3.94
N ALA A 30 -3.79 -23.69 3.49
CA ALA A 30 -4.61 -23.21 2.40
C ALA A 30 -4.18 -23.86 1.08
N ASP A 31 -5.06 -24.65 0.48
CA ASP A 31 -4.85 -25.27 -0.81
C ASP A 31 -5.27 -24.34 -1.96
N PHE A 32 -4.29 -24.00 -2.79
CA PHE A 32 -4.46 -23.19 -4.00
C PHE A 32 -3.96 -23.93 -5.25
N GLU A 33 -3.93 -25.27 -5.22
CA GLU A 33 -3.55 -26.06 -6.38
C GLU A 33 -4.37 -25.66 -7.61
N GLY A 34 -3.68 -25.50 -8.75
CA GLY A 34 -4.29 -25.04 -10.00
C GLY A 34 -4.63 -23.54 -10.06
N ILE A 35 -4.33 -22.76 -9.02
CA ILE A 35 -4.60 -21.31 -8.97
C ILE A 35 -3.29 -20.53 -9.01
N ARG A 36 -3.13 -19.70 -10.04
CA ARG A 36 -1.97 -18.82 -10.19
C ARG A 36 -2.25 -17.42 -9.66
N PHE A 37 -1.59 -17.02 -8.58
CA PHE A 37 -1.60 -15.62 -8.14
C PHE A 37 -0.56 -14.81 -8.90
N VAL A 38 -0.96 -13.72 -9.54
CA VAL A 38 -0.09 -12.89 -10.39
C VAL A 38 -0.05 -11.47 -9.87
N SER A 39 1.13 -10.87 -9.90
CA SER A 39 1.25 -9.44 -9.61
C SER A 39 0.65 -8.63 -10.75
N TYR A 40 -0.39 -7.86 -10.44
CA TYR A 40 -0.98 -6.96 -11.43
C TYR A 40 -0.01 -5.85 -11.87
N TRP A 41 0.90 -5.41 -10.98
CA TRP A 41 1.94 -4.43 -11.31
C TRP A 41 2.91 -4.89 -12.39
N LYS A 42 3.31 -6.17 -12.38
CA LYS A 42 4.16 -6.74 -13.41
C LYS A 42 3.42 -6.77 -14.75
N CYS A 43 2.17 -7.23 -14.75
CA CYS A 43 1.34 -7.20 -15.95
C CYS A 43 1.21 -5.79 -16.53
N LEU A 44 0.89 -4.79 -15.71
CA LEU A 44 0.80 -3.40 -16.16
C LEU A 44 2.13 -2.90 -16.75
N LEU A 45 3.25 -3.24 -16.12
CA LEU A 45 4.57 -2.86 -16.63
C LEU A 45 4.84 -3.52 -17.99
N ASP A 46 4.54 -4.80 -18.14
CA ASP A 46 4.73 -5.54 -19.40
C ASP A 46 3.87 -4.93 -20.52
N THR A 47 2.63 -4.54 -20.22
CA THR A 47 1.72 -3.87 -21.19
C THR A 47 2.21 -2.46 -21.56
N LEU A 48 2.81 -1.72 -20.62
CA LEU A 48 3.42 -0.41 -20.90
C LEU A 48 4.68 -0.54 -21.76
N GLU A 49 5.51 -1.55 -21.50
CA GLU A 49 6.79 -1.74 -22.19
C GLU A 49 6.64 -2.33 -23.59
N SER A 50 5.62 -3.17 -23.79
CA SER A 50 5.23 -3.66 -25.11
C SER A 50 4.53 -2.60 -25.97
N GLY A 51 4.07 -1.50 -25.37
CA GLY A 51 3.32 -0.45 -26.07
C GLY A 51 1.85 -0.80 -26.32
N GLU A 52 1.33 -1.89 -25.74
CA GLU A 52 -0.11 -2.19 -25.77
C GLU A 52 -0.90 -1.13 -24.98
N LEU A 53 -0.31 -0.61 -23.90
CA LEU A 53 -0.84 0.51 -23.12
C LEU A 53 0.07 1.72 -23.26
N THR A 54 -0.45 2.81 -23.84
CA THR A 54 0.31 4.05 -24.08
C THR A 54 -0.32 5.23 -23.34
N PRO A 55 -0.04 5.41 -22.04
CA PRO A 55 -0.52 6.55 -21.29
C PRO A 55 0.16 7.85 -21.75
N ASP A 56 -0.55 8.96 -21.62
CA ASP A 56 0.03 10.29 -21.79
C ASP A 56 1.09 10.54 -20.72
N LYS A 57 2.16 11.26 -21.07
CA LYS A 57 3.16 11.74 -20.10
C LYS A 57 2.65 12.95 -19.31
N ARG A 58 1.47 12.79 -18.71
CA ARG A 58 0.69 13.84 -18.02
C ARG A 58 1.46 14.48 -16.86
N PHE A 59 2.42 13.76 -16.29
CA PHE A 59 3.17 14.19 -15.10
C PHE A 59 4.61 14.60 -15.41
N LYS A 60 4.92 14.94 -16.66
CA LYS A 60 6.27 15.39 -17.06
C LYS A 60 6.75 16.55 -16.18
N GLY A 61 7.88 16.34 -15.51
CA GLY A 61 8.51 17.34 -14.63
C GLY A 61 7.96 17.38 -13.20
N ALA A 62 6.94 16.58 -12.88
CA ALA A 62 6.51 16.38 -11.50
C ALA A 62 7.41 15.37 -10.80
N ARG A 63 7.72 15.62 -9.52
CA ARG A 63 8.53 14.73 -8.69
C ARG A 63 7.64 13.89 -7.80
N ILE A 64 7.89 12.59 -7.75
CA ILE A 64 7.17 11.66 -6.88
C ILE A 64 8.14 10.84 -6.04
N VAL A 65 7.85 10.73 -4.75
CA VAL A 65 8.50 9.77 -3.87
C VAL A 65 7.67 8.50 -3.77
N VAL A 66 8.33 7.35 -3.86
CA VAL A 66 7.66 6.05 -3.71
C VAL A 66 7.82 5.57 -2.27
N GLN A 67 6.69 5.39 -1.58
CA GLN A 67 6.68 4.65 -0.33
C GLN A 67 6.69 3.15 -0.62
N ASP A 68 7.81 2.51 -0.29
CA ASP A 68 7.94 1.07 -0.46
C ASP A 68 7.06 0.27 0.50
N SER A 69 6.46 -0.78 -0.04
CA SER A 69 5.70 -1.74 0.75
C SER A 69 6.65 -2.69 1.46
N CYS A 70 6.42 -2.94 2.76
CA CYS A 70 7.18 -3.96 3.49
C CYS A 70 7.06 -5.34 2.86
N HIS A 71 5.90 -5.67 2.28
CA HIS A 71 5.69 -6.94 1.60
C HIS A 71 6.42 -7.06 0.27
N ALA A 72 6.81 -5.95 -0.37
CA ALA A 72 7.59 -6.00 -1.61
C ALA A 72 8.94 -6.72 -1.41
N LYS A 73 9.53 -6.59 -0.22
CA LYS A 73 10.78 -7.27 0.15
C LYS A 73 10.65 -8.79 0.26
N LEU A 74 9.43 -9.28 0.46
CA LEU A 74 9.11 -10.71 0.60
C LEU A 74 8.64 -11.33 -0.73
N LEU A 75 8.55 -10.52 -1.78
CA LEU A 75 8.27 -10.97 -3.13
C LEU A 75 9.60 -11.25 -3.85
N GLU A 76 9.58 -11.24 -5.18
CA GLU A 76 10.78 -11.48 -5.96
C GLU A 76 11.82 -10.35 -5.76
N PRO A 77 13.13 -10.63 -5.95
CA PRO A 77 14.16 -9.59 -5.96
C PRO A 77 13.78 -8.43 -6.89
N ASP A 78 14.13 -7.22 -6.48
CA ASP A 78 13.88 -5.97 -7.22
C ASP A 78 12.40 -5.66 -7.52
N TYR A 79 11.44 -6.34 -6.88
CA TYR A 79 10.01 -6.05 -7.08
C TYR A 79 9.67 -4.56 -6.85
N ALA A 80 10.35 -3.91 -5.91
CA ALA A 80 10.18 -2.48 -5.62
C ALA A 80 10.52 -1.55 -6.81
N ALA A 81 11.28 -2.02 -7.80
CA ALA A 81 11.58 -1.26 -9.01
C ALA A 81 10.38 -1.18 -9.98
N VAL A 82 9.46 -2.16 -9.95
CA VAL A 82 8.29 -2.23 -10.84
C VAL A 82 7.42 -0.96 -10.77
N PRO A 83 6.92 -0.51 -9.58
CA PRO A 83 6.12 0.70 -9.51
C PRO A 83 6.88 1.97 -9.94
N ARG A 84 8.21 2.01 -9.76
CA ARG A 84 9.04 3.14 -10.22
C ARG A 84 9.12 3.19 -11.75
N ARG A 85 9.26 2.04 -12.42
CA ARG A 85 9.24 1.96 -13.89
C ARG A 85 7.90 2.41 -14.46
N VAL A 86 6.80 1.96 -13.84
CA VAL A 86 5.44 2.43 -14.20
C VAL A 86 5.36 3.95 -14.08
N LEU A 87 5.74 4.53 -12.94
CA LEU A 87 5.69 5.98 -12.73
C LEU A 87 6.56 6.78 -13.73
N ARG A 88 7.74 6.27 -14.10
CA ARG A 88 8.57 6.88 -15.15
C ARG A 88 7.88 6.86 -16.52
N ALA A 89 7.15 5.80 -16.85
CA ALA A 89 6.36 5.75 -18.09
C ALA A 89 5.29 6.86 -18.12
N LEU A 90 4.75 7.26 -16.97
CA LEU A 90 3.80 8.38 -16.84
C LEU A 90 4.46 9.77 -16.86
N GLY A 91 5.80 9.83 -16.94
CA GLY A 91 6.57 11.07 -17.02
C GLY A 91 7.09 11.63 -15.70
N PHE A 92 6.89 10.94 -14.56
CA PHE A 92 7.41 11.40 -13.28
C PHE A 92 8.93 11.32 -13.16
N GLU A 93 9.51 12.28 -12.45
CA GLU A 93 10.84 12.16 -11.85
C GLU A 93 10.72 11.44 -10.50
N ILE A 94 11.47 10.34 -10.33
CA ILE A 94 11.46 9.59 -9.07
C ILE A 94 12.51 10.18 -8.14
N VAL A 95 12.08 10.64 -6.96
CA VAL A 95 12.96 11.05 -5.88
C VAL A 95 12.82 10.07 -4.72
N GLU A 96 13.95 9.64 -4.16
CA GLU A 96 13.92 8.65 -3.08
C GLU A 96 13.86 9.32 -1.70
N ALA A 97 13.12 8.72 -0.78
CA ALA A 97 13.13 9.13 0.61
C ALA A 97 14.47 8.74 1.29
N PRO A 98 14.85 9.40 2.40
CA PRO A 98 16.05 9.02 3.16
C PRO A 98 16.11 7.53 3.49
N GLN A 99 14.95 6.94 3.84
CA GLN A 99 14.78 5.51 4.04
C GLN A 99 13.86 4.94 2.96
N HIS A 100 14.40 4.14 2.04
CA HIS A 100 13.69 3.53 0.91
C HIS A 100 14.18 2.10 0.66
N GLY A 101 13.52 1.37 -0.25
CA GLY A 101 13.90 0.00 -0.62
C GLY A 101 13.93 -0.93 0.60
N ASN A 102 15.08 -1.59 0.82
CA ASN A 102 15.29 -2.50 1.94
C ASN A 102 15.35 -1.82 3.31
N ASP A 103 15.49 -0.49 3.36
CA ASP A 103 15.53 0.28 4.60
C ASP A 103 14.24 1.09 4.84
N MET A 104 13.19 0.86 4.04
CA MET A 104 11.92 1.60 4.13
C MET A 104 11.31 1.61 5.55
N VAL A 105 10.56 2.67 5.84
CA VAL A 105 9.78 2.81 7.07
C VAL A 105 8.38 2.23 6.88
N CYS A 106 7.98 1.28 7.74
CA CYS A 106 6.65 0.66 7.69
C CYS A 106 5.53 1.67 7.99
N CYS A 107 4.42 1.59 7.24
CA CYS A 107 3.23 2.44 7.44
C CYS A 107 2.45 2.13 8.73
N GLY A 108 2.80 1.04 9.43
CA GLY A 108 2.23 0.67 10.74
C GLY A 108 1.02 -0.26 10.71
N ILE A 109 0.46 -0.60 9.53
CA ILE A 109 -0.75 -1.45 9.47
C ILE A 109 -0.51 -2.84 10.08
N GLY A 110 0.47 -3.60 9.56
CA GLY A 110 0.73 -4.96 10.03
C GLY A 110 1.28 -5.01 11.45
N GLY A 111 2.19 -4.08 11.79
CA GLY A 111 2.77 -3.98 13.13
C GLY A 111 1.79 -3.51 14.21
N GLY A 112 0.73 -2.80 13.83
CA GLY A 112 -0.34 -2.41 14.74
C GLY A 112 -1.28 -3.55 15.11
N PHE A 113 -1.48 -4.50 14.20
CA PHE A 113 -2.45 -5.59 14.34
C PHE A 113 -1.86 -6.89 14.86
N SER A 114 -0.56 -6.96 15.16
CA SER A 114 0.02 -8.16 15.75
C SER A 114 -0.51 -8.40 17.17
N HIS A 115 -0.55 -9.66 17.58
CA HIS A 115 -0.94 -10.07 18.93
C HIS A 115 -0.07 -9.35 20.00
N GLU A 116 1.25 -9.30 19.77
CA GLU A 116 2.20 -8.60 20.64
C GLU A 116 1.93 -7.10 20.76
N ALA A 117 1.57 -6.45 19.65
CA ALA A 117 1.22 -5.04 19.66
C ALA A 117 -0.16 -4.79 20.28
N SER A 118 -1.00 -5.81 20.45
CA SER A 118 -2.32 -5.73 21.07
C SER A 118 -3.16 -4.56 20.52
N TYR A 119 -3.15 -4.36 19.21
CA TYR A 119 -3.86 -3.25 18.56
C TYR A 119 -3.41 -1.86 19.06
N SER A 120 -2.10 -1.68 19.29
CA SER A 120 -1.53 -0.43 19.82
C SER A 120 -1.74 0.76 18.88
N LYS A 121 -2.76 1.56 19.18
CA LYS A 121 -3.06 2.83 18.50
C LYS A 121 -1.85 3.77 18.50
N GLY A 122 -1.16 3.87 19.63
CA GLY A 122 0.04 4.70 19.76
C GLY A 122 1.18 4.23 18.88
N GLY A 123 1.40 2.90 18.79
CA GLY A 123 2.39 2.31 17.88
C GLY A 123 2.09 2.62 16.42
N MET A 124 0.85 2.37 15.99
CA MET A 124 0.40 2.68 14.63
C MET A 124 0.60 4.15 14.28
N LEU A 125 0.18 5.07 15.15
CA LEU A 125 0.33 6.52 14.94
C LEU A 125 1.80 6.94 14.83
N ARG A 126 2.70 6.36 15.64
CA ARG A 126 4.14 6.62 15.55
C ARG A 126 4.72 6.15 14.21
N SER A 127 4.41 4.93 13.80
CA SER A 127 4.86 4.40 12.50
C SER A 127 4.32 5.22 11.33
N GLN A 128 3.03 5.58 11.37
CA GLN A 128 2.40 6.44 10.36
C GLN A 128 3.09 7.81 10.25
N ARG A 129 3.38 8.47 11.39
CA ARG A 129 4.07 9.76 11.42
C ARG A 129 5.51 9.65 10.90
N ALA A 130 6.26 8.64 11.33
CA ALA A 130 7.62 8.42 10.87
C ALA A 130 7.68 8.15 9.36
N CYS A 131 6.78 7.29 8.86
CA CYS A 131 6.67 6.98 7.44
C CYS A 131 6.28 8.20 6.61
N MET A 132 5.29 8.98 7.05
CA MET A 132 4.91 10.23 6.38
C MET A 132 6.05 11.26 6.39
N ALA A 133 6.73 11.45 7.52
CA ALA A 133 7.84 12.38 7.62
C ALA A 133 9.00 11.99 6.69
N ASN A 134 9.36 10.71 6.65
CA ASN A 134 10.37 10.19 5.74
C ASN A 134 10.02 10.49 4.27
N ALA A 135 8.77 10.26 3.86
CA ALA A 135 8.31 10.57 2.51
C ALA A 135 8.33 12.09 2.23
N CYS A 136 7.85 12.93 3.17
CA CYS A 136 7.87 14.38 3.01
C CYS A 136 9.29 14.96 2.93
N ASN A 137 10.25 14.37 3.64
CA ASN A 137 11.66 14.80 3.62
C ASN A 137 12.33 14.60 2.25
N ALA A 138 11.77 13.77 1.37
CA ALA A 138 12.23 13.67 -0.02
C ALA A 138 11.96 14.95 -0.84
N GLY A 139 11.09 15.84 -0.36
CA GLY A 139 10.72 17.08 -1.03
C GLY A 139 9.83 16.90 -2.27
N ALA A 140 9.30 15.70 -2.54
CA ALA A 140 8.49 15.42 -3.72
C ALA A 140 7.16 16.19 -3.76
N ASP A 141 6.64 16.40 -4.97
CA ASP A 141 5.29 16.97 -5.18
C ASP A 141 4.19 15.97 -4.82
N PHE A 142 4.48 14.67 -4.95
CA PHE A 142 3.55 13.57 -4.71
C PHE A 142 4.20 12.44 -3.90
N ILE A 143 3.37 11.72 -3.13
CA ILE A 143 3.74 10.44 -2.51
C ILE A 143 2.95 9.32 -3.22
N GLY A 144 3.67 8.42 -3.87
CA GLY A 144 3.12 7.25 -4.54
C GLY A 144 3.18 6.01 -3.65
N VAL A 145 2.07 5.28 -3.57
CA VAL A 145 2.01 3.96 -2.92
C VAL A 145 1.48 2.90 -3.88
N TYR A 146 1.91 1.65 -3.70
CA TYR A 146 1.46 0.51 -4.51
C TYR A 146 0.91 -0.65 -3.66
N CYS A 147 0.54 -0.35 -2.42
CA CYS A 147 -0.12 -1.23 -1.48
C CYS A 147 -1.33 -0.51 -0.88
N SER A 148 -2.51 -1.12 -0.96
CA SER A 148 -3.76 -0.56 -0.42
C SER A 148 -3.71 -0.30 1.09
N GLY A 149 -3.04 -1.16 1.85
CA GLY A 149 -2.80 -0.94 3.28
C GLY A 149 -1.95 0.31 3.53
N CYS A 150 -0.88 0.51 2.75
CA CYS A 150 -0.07 1.73 2.83
C CYS A 150 -0.88 2.97 2.45
N LEU A 151 -1.71 2.91 1.40
CA LEU A 151 -2.61 4.00 1.01
C LEU A 151 -3.52 4.40 2.15
N GLN A 152 -4.18 3.42 2.77
CA GLN A 152 -5.10 3.67 3.88
C GLN A 152 -4.37 4.34 5.06
N MET A 153 -3.25 3.77 5.48
CA MET A 153 -2.50 4.29 6.64
C MET A 153 -1.91 5.67 6.39
N LEU A 154 -1.33 5.91 5.20
CA LEU A 154 -0.81 7.23 4.87
C LEU A 154 -1.91 8.26 4.64
N SER A 155 -3.07 7.86 4.09
CA SER A 155 -4.24 8.75 3.98
C SER A 155 -4.74 9.20 5.36
N VAL A 156 -4.73 8.31 6.36
CA VAL A 156 -5.00 8.66 7.76
C VAL A 156 -3.87 9.53 8.32
N ALA A 157 -2.61 9.17 8.06
CA ALA A 157 -1.43 9.89 8.52
C ALA A 157 -1.46 11.37 8.13
N LYS A 158 -1.98 11.72 6.94
CA LYS A 158 -2.13 13.11 6.49
C LYS A 158 -2.86 14.00 7.50
N TYR A 159 -3.92 13.49 8.12
CA TYR A 159 -4.73 14.24 9.07
C TYR A 159 -4.08 14.35 10.46
N VAL A 160 -3.30 13.34 10.87
CA VAL A 160 -2.67 13.30 12.21
C VAL A 160 -1.25 13.85 12.24
N ALA A 161 -0.62 13.99 11.07
CA ALA A 161 0.73 14.52 10.87
C ALA A 161 0.73 15.87 10.13
N TRP A 162 -0.45 16.41 9.76
CA TRP A 162 -0.61 17.69 9.07
C TRP A 162 0.17 17.80 7.74
N ALA A 163 0.44 16.67 7.10
CA ALA A 163 1.19 16.62 5.85
C ALA A 163 0.36 17.12 4.67
N ARG A 164 0.91 18.08 3.92
CA ARG A 164 0.23 18.69 2.77
C ARG A 164 0.40 17.86 1.49
N THR A 165 1.53 17.18 1.33
CA THR A 165 1.87 16.41 0.13
C THR A 165 0.76 15.40 -0.21
N PRO A 166 0.20 15.41 -1.43
CA PRO A 166 -0.80 14.44 -1.86
C PRO A 166 -0.25 13.01 -1.85
N VAL A 167 -1.05 12.08 -1.36
CA VAL A 167 -0.76 10.64 -1.37
C VAL A 167 -1.73 10.00 -2.34
N TYR A 168 -1.20 9.23 -3.30
CA TYR A 168 -2.00 8.52 -4.29
C TYR A 168 -1.55 7.08 -4.42
N HIS A 169 -2.49 6.19 -4.71
CA HIS A 169 -2.11 4.90 -5.24
C HIS A 169 -1.58 5.09 -6.66
N VAL A 170 -0.50 4.40 -7.03
CA VAL A 170 0.09 4.51 -8.36
C VAL A 170 -0.92 4.16 -9.47
N ILE A 171 -1.94 3.34 -9.16
CA ILE A 171 -2.99 2.98 -10.13
C ILE A 171 -3.88 4.19 -10.47
N GLU A 172 -4.14 5.07 -9.50
CA GLU A 172 -4.94 6.28 -9.70
C GLU A 172 -4.19 7.22 -10.67
N LEU A 173 -2.87 7.31 -10.52
CA LEU A 173 -2.01 8.10 -11.42
C LEU A 173 -1.95 7.50 -12.83
N LEU A 174 -1.89 6.17 -12.95
CA LEU A 174 -1.97 5.50 -14.25
C LEU A 174 -3.32 5.76 -14.93
N GLN A 175 -4.43 5.62 -14.20
CA GLN A 175 -5.77 5.93 -14.70
C GLN A 175 -5.87 7.37 -15.22
N GLU A 176 -5.36 8.35 -14.48
CA GLU A 176 -5.34 9.76 -14.91
C GLU A 176 -4.51 10.00 -16.17
N ALA A 177 -3.41 9.26 -16.32
CA ALA A 177 -2.56 9.32 -17.51
C ALA A 177 -3.20 8.64 -18.73
N LEU A 178 -4.18 7.75 -18.52
CA LEU A 178 -5.01 7.13 -19.56
C LEU A 178 -6.26 7.96 -19.89
N GLY A 179 -6.43 9.13 -19.27
CA GLY A 179 -7.60 9.98 -19.46
C GLY A 179 -8.82 9.58 -18.63
N GLU A 180 -8.69 8.64 -17.70
CA GLU A 180 -9.76 8.28 -16.77
C GLU A 180 -9.85 9.26 -15.59
N GLU A 181 -11.03 9.30 -14.94
CA GLU A 181 -11.25 10.03 -13.69
C GLU A 181 -11.31 9.06 -12.49
N PRO A 182 -10.21 8.86 -11.75
CA PRO A 182 -10.23 7.96 -10.61
C PRO A 182 -11.10 8.53 -9.47
N ALA A 183 -11.94 7.67 -8.90
CA ALA A 183 -12.92 8.07 -7.87
C ALA A 183 -12.30 8.60 -6.55
N ARG A 184 -10.98 8.43 -6.32
CA ARG A 184 -10.17 8.96 -5.19
C ARG A 184 -10.89 8.92 -3.82
N ARG A 185 -11.42 7.76 -3.44
CA ARG A 185 -12.23 7.58 -2.21
C ARG A 185 -11.41 7.48 -0.92
N HIS A 186 -10.08 7.40 -1.01
CA HIS A 186 -9.20 7.15 0.12
C HIS A 186 -9.26 8.25 1.19
N ARG A 187 -9.50 9.52 0.82
CA ARG A 187 -9.69 10.63 1.77
C ARG A 187 -10.92 10.45 2.66
N LYS A 188 -12.07 10.19 2.03
CA LYS A 188 -13.32 9.90 2.76
C LYS A 188 -13.15 8.70 3.68
N ARG A 189 -12.53 7.62 3.17
CA ARG A 189 -12.24 6.44 3.99
C ARG A 189 -11.33 6.74 5.17
N ALA A 190 -10.27 7.53 5.00
CA ALA A 190 -9.42 7.94 6.12
C ALA A 190 -10.19 8.70 7.21
N LEU A 191 -11.12 9.58 6.83
CA LEU A 191 -12.01 10.26 7.76
C LEU A 191 -12.97 9.28 8.45
N ASP A 192 -13.55 8.32 7.72
CA ASP A 192 -14.38 7.26 8.28
C ASP A 192 -13.60 6.45 9.34
N PHE A 193 -12.34 6.09 9.06
CA PHE A 193 -11.45 5.38 10.00
C PHE A 193 -11.17 6.21 11.26
N LEU A 194 -10.84 7.49 11.10
CA LEU A 194 -10.60 8.40 12.22
C LEU A 194 -11.84 8.56 13.08
N ARG A 195 -12.99 8.84 12.46
CA ARG A 195 -14.29 8.97 13.14
C ARG A 195 -14.65 7.67 13.85
N GLY A 196 -14.54 6.53 13.18
CA GLY A 196 -14.85 5.23 13.76
C GLY A 196 -13.96 4.89 14.96
N THR A 197 -12.68 5.23 14.88
CA THR A 197 -11.73 5.05 15.99
C THR A 197 -12.10 5.95 17.18
N LEU A 198 -12.41 7.22 16.94
CA LEU A 198 -12.81 8.16 18.01
C LEU A 198 -14.12 7.74 18.69
N LEU A 199 -15.11 7.29 17.92
CA LEU A 199 -16.42 6.91 18.44
C LEU A 199 -16.42 5.56 19.17
N ASN A 200 -15.68 4.58 18.66
CA ASN A 200 -15.81 3.18 19.10
C ASN A 200 -14.59 2.64 19.84
N GLN A 201 -13.46 3.35 19.84
CA GLN A 201 -12.22 2.90 20.45
C GLN A 201 -11.71 3.89 21.50
N SER A 202 -12.61 4.42 22.32
CA SER A 202 -12.24 5.16 23.53
C SER A 202 -11.53 4.24 24.52
N THR A 203 -10.72 4.84 25.39
CA THR A 203 -10.09 4.11 26.49
C THR A 203 -11.17 3.64 27.47
N SER A 204 -11.39 2.32 27.56
CA SER A 204 -12.26 1.75 28.59
C SER A 204 -11.50 1.65 29.91
N SER A 205 -12.16 2.02 31.02
CA SER A 205 -11.64 1.73 32.37
C SER A 205 -11.76 0.24 32.74
N LYS A 206 -12.50 -0.55 31.96
CA LYS A 206 -12.67 -1.98 32.17
C LYS A 206 -11.42 -2.73 31.67
N ARG A 207 -10.77 -3.49 32.56
CA ARG A 207 -9.71 -4.42 32.16
C ARG A 207 -10.34 -5.66 31.54
N PHE A 208 -10.04 -5.90 30.26
CA PHE A 208 -10.32 -7.17 29.62
C PHE A 208 -9.25 -8.18 30.03
N ARG A 209 -9.66 -9.34 30.55
CA ARG A 209 -8.77 -10.48 30.79
C ARG A 209 -9.02 -11.51 29.69
N ILE A 210 -7.97 -11.92 29.00
CA ILE A 210 -8.05 -13.00 28.02
C ILE A 210 -8.40 -14.28 28.81
N PRO A 211 -9.52 -14.97 28.48
CA PRO A 211 -9.84 -16.22 29.13
C PRO A 211 -8.75 -17.26 28.83
N PRO A 212 -8.49 -18.21 29.74
CA PRO A 212 -7.53 -19.28 29.48
C PRO A 212 -7.94 -20.03 28.20
N ILE A 213 -6.96 -20.30 27.34
CA ILE A 213 -7.15 -21.10 26.13
C ILE A 213 -7.34 -22.54 26.61
N ALA A 214 -8.51 -23.13 26.31
CA ALA A 214 -8.84 -24.52 26.61
C ALA A 214 -8.12 -25.47 25.65
#